data_AF-A0A356QTK7-F1
#
_entry.id   AF-A0A356QTK7-F1
#
_cell.length_a   1.000
_cell.length_b   1.000
_cell.length_c   1.000
_cell.angle_alpha   90.00
_cell.angle_beta   90.00
_cell.angle_gamma   90.00
#
_symmetry.space_group_name_H-M   'P 1'
#
loop_
_entity.id
_entity.type
_entity.pdbx_description
1 polymer ?
#
loop_
_entity_poly.entity_id
_entity_poly.type
_entity_poly.pdbx_seq_one_letter_code
_entity_poly.pdbx_strand_id
1 'polypeptide(L)'
;MNFFEHQDRARRKTGMLVWLFIVAVAGLIAGTYVLIMSLYLGGLEQASQQREALINQFGPDTFWRPDILLGVALAVFLVVGGGSLFKTAQLSGGGEPLALSLGGRRLLNDSGDQVERKVLNVVEEMALASGLPVPPVFMMDREQGINAFAAGYQPEDAVIGVTRGCVEQL
;
A
#
# COMPACT_ATOMS: atom_id res chain seq x y z
N MET A 1 -27.05 -13.81 3.34
CA MET A 1 -25.80 -13.22 2.81
C MET A 1 -24.64 -14.01 3.40
N ASN A 2 -23.86 -14.74 2.60
CA ASN A 2 -22.78 -15.60 3.09
C ASN A 2 -21.50 -14.78 3.34
N PHE A 3 -21.26 -14.37 4.58
CA PHE A 3 -20.04 -13.67 5.02
C PHE A 3 -18.74 -14.41 4.62
N PHE A 4 -18.77 -15.74 4.64
CA PHE A 4 -17.64 -16.60 4.28
C PHE A 4 -17.22 -16.45 2.80
N GLU A 5 -18.16 -16.28 1.87
CA GLU A 5 -17.85 -16.07 0.45
C GLU A 5 -17.12 -14.74 0.21
N HIS A 6 -17.40 -13.73 1.03
CA HIS A 6 -16.70 -12.44 0.96
C HIS A 6 -15.26 -12.54 1.46
N GLN A 7 -14.98 -13.35 2.50
CA GLN A 7 -13.61 -13.60 2.96
C GLN A 7 -12.78 -14.32 1.90
N ASP A 8 -13.34 -15.36 1.26
CA ASP A 8 -12.65 -16.10 0.21
C ASP A 8 -12.37 -15.24 -1.02
N ARG A 9 -13.33 -14.39 -1.41
CA ARG A 9 -13.15 -13.44 -2.51
C ARG A 9 -12.09 -12.40 -2.20
N ALA A 10 -11.97 -11.94 -0.95
CA ALA A 10 -10.92 -11.02 -0.52
C ALA A 10 -9.53 -11.67 -0.63
N ARG A 11 -9.37 -12.92 -0.16
CA ARG A 11 -8.10 -13.67 -0.24
C ARG A 11 -7.62 -13.85 -1.68
N ARG A 12 -8.52 -14.21 -2.61
CA ARG A 12 -8.19 -14.34 -4.04
C ARG A 12 -7.73 -13.02 -4.65
N LYS A 13 -8.38 -11.91 -4.31
CA LYS A 13 -7.99 -10.57 -4.78
C LYS A 13 -6.62 -10.17 -4.23
N THR A 14 -6.29 -10.49 -2.98
CA THR A 14 -4.95 -10.25 -2.43
C THR A 14 -3.87 -10.97 -3.25
N GLY A 15 -4.10 -12.25 -3.61
CA GLY A 15 -3.17 -13.00 -4.46
C GLY A 15 -2.96 -12.34 -5.84
N MET A 16 -4.05 -11.89 -6.47
CA MET A 16 -3.98 -11.16 -7.73
C MET A 16 -3.22 -9.83 -7.60
N LEU A 17 -3.45 -9.07 -6.53
CA LEU A 17 -2.74 -7.81 -6.27
C LEU A 17 -1.25 -8.03 -6.05
N VAL A 18 -0.87 -9.08 -5.31
CA VAL A 18 0.55 -9.46 -5.13
C VAL A 18 1.19 -9.82 -6.47
N TRP A 19 0.49 -10.58 -7.31
CA TRP A 19 0.98 -10.91 -8.65
C TRP A 19 1.15 -9.66 -9.52
N LEU A 20 0.16 -8.76 -9.54
CA LEU A 20 0.24 -7.49 -10.26
C LEU A 20 1.39 -6.60 -9.75
N PHE A 21 1.63 -6.60 -8.43
CA PHE A 21 2.75 -5.88 -7.84
C PHE A 21 4.10 -6.43 -8.32
N ILE A 22 4.27 -7.76 -8.35
CA ILE A 22 5.48 -8.40 -8.90
C ILE A 22 5.69 -8.02 -10.37
N VAL A 23 4.61 -8.07 -11.17
CA VAL A 23 4.66 -7.66 -12.58
C VAL A 23 5.02 -6.18 -12.72
N ALA A 24 4.47 -5.31 -11.87
CA ALA A 24 4.78 -3.88 -11.88
C ALA A 24 6.25 -3.61 -11.53
N VAL A 25 6.81 -4.30 -10.53
CA VAL A 25 8.23 -4.19 -10.15
C VAL A 25 9.13 -4.69 -11.28
N ALA A 26 8.81 -5.83 -11.89
CA ALA A 26 9.56 -6.34 -13.05
C ALA A 26 9.50 -5.38 -14.24
N GLY A 27 8.34 -4.81 -14.53
CA GLY A 27 8.16 -3.79 -15.56
C GLY A 27 8.96 -2.52 -15.28
N LEU A 28 9.04 -2.09 -14.01
CA LEU A 28 9.84 -0.93 -13.60
C LEU A 28 11.35 -1.17 -13.77
N ILE A 29 11.83 -2.37 -13.43
CA ILE A 29 13.22 -2.79 -13.68
C ILE A 29 13.51 -2.78 -15.18
N ALA A 30 12.65 -3.43 -15.99
CA ALA A 30 12.81 -3.49 -17.44
C ALA A 30 12.77 -2.09 -18.09
N GLY A 31 11.81 -1.25 -17.71
CA GLY A 31 11.68 0.11 -18.23
C GLY A 31 12.89 0.99 -17.88
N THR A 32 13.39 0.89 -16.65
CA THR A 32 14.57 1.63 -16.20
C THR A 32 15.83 1.14 -16.92
N TYR A 33 15.97 -0.17 -17.12
CA TYR A 33 17.07 -0.76 -17.89
C TYR A 33 17.06 -0.28 -19.35
N VAL A 34 15.90 -0.33 -20.02
CA VAL A 34 15.74 0.15 -21.40
C VAL A 34 16.05 1.65 -21.50
N LEU A 35 15.59 2.47 -20.54
CA LEU A 35 15.87 3.90 -20.48
C LEU A 35 17.37 4.18 -20.33
N ILE A 36 18.06 3.47 -19.43
CA ILE A 36 19.50 3.62 -19.25
C ILE A 36 20.23 3.24 -20.54
N MET A 37 19.86 2.11 -21.16
CA MET A 37 20.48 1.66 -22.41
C MET A 37 20.25 2.63 -23.57
N SER A 38 19.04 3.21 -23.71
CA SER A 38 18.77 4.18 -24.76
C SER A 38 19.58 5.47 -24.60
N LEU A 39 19.81 5.91 -23.36
CA LEU A 39 20.69 7.05 -23.06
C LEU A 39 22.17 6.72 -23.35
N TYR A 40 22.63 5.51 -23.02
CA TYR A 40 23.98 5.07 -23.37
C TYR A 40 24.19 5.03 -24.90
N LEU A 41 23.26 4.43 -25.66
CA LEU A 41 23.34 4.40 -27.12
C LEU A 41 23.23 5.80 -27.75
N GLY A 42 22.31 6.64 -27.28
CA GLY A 42 22.11 8.00 -27.78
C GLY A 42 23.28 8.95 -27.48
N GLY A 43 23.94 8.78 -26.33
CA GLY A 43 25.15 9.52 -25.97
C GLY A 43 26.36 9.16 -26.84
N LEU A 44 26.43 7.92 -27.35
CA LEU A 44 27.48 7.49 -28.26
C LEU A 44 27.32 8.09 -29.68
N GLU A 45 26.11 8.46 -30.10
CA GLU A 45 25.87 9.09 -31.41
C GLU A 45 26.43 10.52 -31.53
N GLN A 46 26.57 11.26 -30.41
CA GLN A 46 27.14 12.62 -30.41
C GLN A 46 28.69 12.63 -30.49
N ALA A 47 29.36 11.52 -30.19
CA ALA A 47 30.82 11.38 -30.27
C ALA A 47 31.27 10.86 -31.66
N SER A 48 31.08 11.68 -32.69
CA SER A 48 31.19 11.30 -34.11
C SER A 48 32.58 10.86 -34.61
N GLN A 49 33.65 10.92 -33.82
CA GLN A 49 34.99 10.41 -34.21
C GLN A 49 35.34 9.01 -33.67
N GLN A 50 34.54 8.43 -32.78
CA GLN A 50 34.84 7.14 -32.12
C GLN A 50 33.90 6.00 -32.55
N ARG A 51 32.94 6.30 -33.43
CA ARG A 51 31.80 5.45 -33.82
C ARG A 51 32.20 4.14 -34.52
N GLU A 52 33.26 4.13 -35.34
CA GLU A 52 33.72 2.91 -36.03
C GLU A 52 34.49 1.92 -35.12
N ALA A 53 35.20 2.40 -34.10
CA ALA A 53 35.85 1.54 -33.11
C ALA A 53 34.83 0.95 -32.12
N LEU A 54 33.81 1.74 -31.79
CA LEU A 54 32.70 1.35 -30.94
C LEU A 54 31.83 0.30 -31.64
N ILE A 55 31.43 0.47 -32.91
CA ILE A 55 30.60 -0.51 -33.65
C ILE A 55 31.28 -1.89 -33.79
N ASN A 56 32.61 -1.96 -33.94
CA ASN A 56 33.33 -3.23 -33.98
C ASN A 56 33.56 -3.86 -32.59
N GLN A 57 33.43 -3.09 -31.51
CA GLN A 57 33.47 -3.55 -30.12
C GLN A 57 32.06 -3.82 -29.55
N PHE A 58 31.03 -3.26 -30.17
CA PHE A 58 29.61 -3.36 -29.86
C PHE A 58 28.91 -4.25 -30.89
N GLY A 59 29.18 -5.55 -30.81
CA GLY A 59 28.36 -6.56 -31.46
C GLY A 59 26.91 -6.59 -30.90
N PRO A 60 26.08 -7.52 -31.40
CA PRO A 60 24.68 -7.72 -30.95
C PRO A 60 24.49 -7.90 -29.42
N ASP A 61 25.58 -8.10 -28.66
CA ASP A 61 25.61 -8.17 -27.20
C ASP A 61 25.44 -6.82 -26.48
N THR A 62 25.38 -5.70 -27.20
CA THR A 62 25.30 -4.34 -26.61
C THR A 62 24.04 -4.13 -25.76
N PHE A 63 22.93 -4.78 -26.13
CA PHE A 63 21.67 -4.68 -25.39
C PHE A 63 21.60 -5.59 -24.16
N TRP A 64 22.50 -6.56 -24.03
CA TRP A 64 22.49 -7.55 -22.96
C TRP A 64 23.71 -7.38 -22.06
N ARG A 65 23.61 -6.44 -21.12
CA ARG A 65 24.63 -6.17 -20.10
C ARG A 65 24.14 -6.59 -18.72
N PRO A 66 24.47 -7.82 -18.27
CA PRO A 66 23.96 -8.35 -17.00
C PRO A 66 24.47 -7.57 -15.78
N ASP A 67 25.62 -6.90 -15.90
CA ASP A 67 26.18 -5.97 -14.92
C ASP A 67 25.26 -4.77 -14.65
N ILE A 68 24.80 -4.10 -15.71
CA ILE A 68 23.88 -2.95 -15.59
C ILE A 68 22.50 -3.43 -15.11
N LEU A 69 22.01 -4.55 -15.66
CA LEU A 69 20.73 -5.12 -15.28
C LEU A 69 20.70 -5.48 -13.78
N LEU A 70 21.77 -6.11 -13.28
CA LEU A 70 21.91 -6.45 -11.87
C LEU A 70 21.94 -5.20 -10.98
N GLY A 71 22.68 -4.17 -11.39
CA GLY A 71 22.73 -2.89 -10.67
C GLY A 71 21.37 -2.20 -10.57
N VAL A 72 20.63 -2.14 -11.68
CA VAL A 72 19.26 -1.57 -11.72
C VAL A 72 18.31 -2.40 -10.87
N ALA A 73 18.32 -3.73 -11.02
CA ALA A 73 17.47 -4.62 -10.25
C ALA A 73 17.71 -4.48 -8.75
N LEU A 74 18.98 -4.41 -8.32
CA LEU A 74 19.35 -4.24 -6.91
C LEU A 74 18.93 -2.88 -6.37
N ALA A 75 19.13 -1.80 -7.13
CA ALA A 75 18.72 -0.45 -6.74
C ALA A 75 17.19 -0.35 -6.59
N VAL A 76 16.43 -0.86 -7.57
CA VAL A 76 14.97 -0.90 -7.52
C VAL A 76 14.49 -1.74 -6.34
N PHE A 77 15.08 -2.92 -6.15
CA PHE A 77 14.72 -3.80 -5.06
C PHE A 77 15.01 -3.16 -3.69
N LEU A 78 16.13 -2.46 -3.54
CA LEU A 78 16.43 -1.72 -2.31
C LEU A 78 15.41 -0.62 -2.03
N VAL A 79 15.05 0.18 -3.03
CA VAL A 79 14.11 1.29 -2.85
C VAL A 79 12.69 0.76 -2.56
N VAL A 80 12.20 -0.16 -3.39
CA VAL A 80 10.84 -0.70 -3.26
C VAL A 80 10.74 -1.60 -2.04
N GLY A 81 11.68 -2.52 -1.86
CA GLY A 81 11.73 -3.44 -0.73
C GLY A 81 11.95 -2.70 0.59
N GLY A 82 12.89 -1.76 0.62
CA GLY A 82 13.15 -0.91 1.79
C GLY A 82 11.94 -0.05 2.16
N GLY A 83 11.31 0.60 1.18
CA GLY A 83 10.09 1.38 1.39
C GLY A 83 8.91 0.53 1.86
N SER A 84 8.74 -0.67 1.28
CA SER A 84 7.71 -1.62 1.71
C SER A 84 7.94 -2.10 3.14
N LEU A 85 9.15 -2.52 3.49
CA LEU A 85 9.49 -2.96 4.85
C LEU A 85 9.31 -1.83 5.87
N PHE A 86 9.74 -0.61 5.52
CA PHE A 86 9.52 0.56 6.35
C PHE A 86 8.03 0.82 6.59
N LYS A 87 7.21 0.75 5.54
CA LYS A 87 5.75 0.94 5.66
C LYS A 87 5.10 -0.17 6.48
N THR A 88 5.52 -1.42 6.28
CA THR A 88 5.05 -2.55 7.09
C THR A 88 5.42 -2.38 8.56
N ALA A 89 6.65 -1.96 8.86
CA ALA A 89 7.07 -1.67 10.23
C ALA A 89 6.33 -0.48 10.85
N GLN A 90 6.02 0.55 10.06
CA GLN A 90 5.21 1.68 10.52
C GLN A 90 3.78 1.26 10.91
N LEU A 91 3.22 0.27 10.21
CA LEU A 91 1.85 -0.22 10.42
C LEU A 91 1.77 -1.46 11.32
N SER A 92 2.91 -2.02 11.78
CA SER A 92 2.94 -3.26 12.56
C SER A 92 2.34 -3.14 13.96
N GLY A 93 2.09 -1.91 14.45
CA GLY A 93 1.42 -1.66 15.74
C GLY A 93 -0.10 -1.89 15.71
N GLY A 94 -0.65 -2.49 14.65
CA GLY A 94 -2.07 -2.81 14.51
C GLY A 94 -2.89 -1.69 13.87
N GLY A 95 -4.19 -1.68 14.10
CA GLY A 95 -5.11 -0.71 13.51
C GLY A 95 -4.98 0.72 14.07
N GLU A 96 -4.63 0.86 15.35
CA GLU A 96 -4.62 2.15 16.06
C GLU A 96 -3.63 3.18 15.48
N PRO A 97 -2.37 2.84 15.18
CA PRO A 97 -1.44 3.77 14.50
C PRO A 97 -1.98 4.29 13.17
N LEU A 98 -2.70 3.45 12.40
CA LEU A 98 -3.30 3.87 11.15
C LEU A 98 -4.41 4.90 11.39
N ALA A 99 -5.32 4.63 12.33
CA ALA A 99 -6.40 5.55 12.66
C ALA A 99 -5.89 6.91 13.15
N LEU A 100 -4.86 6.91 14.00
CA LEU A 100 -4.20 8.13 14.47
C LEU A 100 -3.50 8.88 13.32
N SER A 101 -2.85 8.17 12.40
CA SER A 101 -2.18 8.78 11.24
C SER A 101 -3.15 9.47 10.26
N LEU A 102 -4.41 9.00 10.24
CA LEU A 102 -5.50 9.61 9.47
C LEU A 102 -6.18 10.76 10.23
N GLY A 103 -5.68 11.14 11.40
CA GLY A 103 -6.25 12.21 12.23
C GLY A 103 -7.47 11.79 13.05
N GLY A 104 -7.67 10.47 13.24
CA GLY A 104 -8.75 9.95 14.07
C GLY A 104 -8.54 10.24 15.55
N ARG A 105 -9.59 10.71 16.22
CA ARG A 105 -9.65 10.83 17.69
C ARG A 105 -10.38 9.63 18.27
N ARG A 106 -9.80 8.98 19.27
CA ARG A 106 -10.45 7.85 19.95
C ARG A 106 -11.71 8.30 20.67
N LEU A 107 -12.80 7.58 20.48
CA LEU A 107 -14.05 7.77 21.21
C LEU A 107 -13.98 7.08 22.56
N LEU A 108 -14.51 7.74 23.59
CA LEU A 108 -14.56 7.24 24.95
C LEU A 108 -16.03 7.11 25.38
N ASN A 109 -16.35 6.07 26.14
CA ASN A 109 -17.71 5.80 26.61
C ASN A 109 -18.29 6.92 27.50
N ASP A 110 -17.44 7.76 28.09
CA ASP A 110 -17.89 8.87 28.95
C ASP A 110 -18.36 10.11 28.16
N SER A 111 -18.16 10.14 26.83
CA SER A 111 -18.45 11.30 26.00
C SER A 111 -19.88 11.81 26.21
N GLY A 112 -20.03 13.13 26.33
CA GLY A 112 -21.34 13.79 26.42
C GLY A 112 -22.10 13.83 25.09
N ASP A 113 -21.45 13.49 23.97
CA ASP A 113 -22.05 13.51 22.65
C ASP A 113 -22.89 12.23 22.39
N GLN A 114 -24.18 12.40 22.18
CA GLN A 114 -25.10 11.30 21.87
C GLN A 114 -24.75 10.59 20.55
N VAL A 115 -24.15 11.32 19.61
CA VAL A 115 -23.72 10.80 18.31
C VAL A 115 -22.56 9.82 18.50
N GLU A 116 -21.57 10.18 19.31
CA GLU A 116 -20.43 9.32 19.62
C GLU A 116 -20.87 8.05 20.36
N ARG A 117 -21.78 8.17 21.34
CA ARG A 117 -22.35 7.02 22.05
C ARG A 117 -23.11 6.08 21.13
N LYS A 118 -23.88 6.62 20.17
CA LYS A 118 -24.60 5.80 19.19
C LYS A 118 -23.63 4.93 18.38
N VAL A 119 -22.52 5.49 17.92
CA VAL A 119 -21.51 4.74 17.17
C VAL A 119 -20.90 3.64 18.03
N LEU A 120 -20.49 3.98 19.26
CA LEU A 120 -19.93 3.02 20.20
C LEU A 120 -20.89 1.85 20.44
N ASN A 121 -22.17 2.13 20.68
CA ASN A 121 -23.19 1.11 20.88
C ASN A 121 -23.38 0.24 19.62
N VAL A 122 -23.44 0.83 18.43
CA VAL A 122 -23.60 0.06 17.19
C VAL A 122 -22.40 -0.86 16.96
N VAL A 123 -21.18 -0.37 17.19
CA VAL A 123 -19.97 -1.18 17.04
C VAL A 123 -19.94 -2.30 18.09
N GLU A 124 -20.33 -2.01 19.33
CA GLU A 124 -20.42 -3.00 20.42
C GLU A 124 -21.43 -4.11 20.10
N GLU A 125 -22.65 -3.75 19.70
CA GLU A 125 -23.69 -4.72 19.32
C GLU A 125 -23.25 -5.59 18.13
N MET A 126 -22.59 -5.00 17.14
CA MET A 126 -22.07 -5.75 15.99
C MET A 126 -20.92 -6.70 16.38
N ALA A 127 -20.03 -6.28 17.30
CA ALA A 127 -18.95 -7.11 17.81
C ALA A 127 -19.50 -8.29 18.64
N LEU A 128 -20.44 -8.01 19.54
CA LEU A 128 -21.11 -9.02 20.36
C LEU A 128 -21.88 -10.03 19.50
N ALA A 129 -22.67 -9.55 18.53
CA ALA A 129 -23.40 -10.42 17.60
C ALA A 129 -22.46 -11.27 16.73
N SER A 130 -21.25 -10.78 16.43
CA SER A 130 -20.24 -11.48 15.65
C SER A 130 -19.30 -12.37 16.49
N GLY A 131 -19.41 -12.34 17.82
CA GLY A 131 -18.49 -13.05 18.72
C GLY A 131 -17.04 -12.56 18.64
N LEU A 132 -16.82 -11.29 18.31
CA LEU A 132 -15.51 -10.66 18.18
C LEU A 132 -15.26 -9.73 19.40
N PRO A 133 -13.99 -9.48 19.79
CA PRO A 133 -13.69 -8.45 20.76
C PRO A 133 -14.17 -7.08 20.25
N VAL A 134 -14.69 -6.23 21.16
CA VAL A 134 -15.17 -4.89 20.81
C VAL A 134 -13.96 -4.02 20.41
N PRO A 135 -13.85 -3.60 19.14
CA PRO A 135 -12.69 -2.84 18.69
C PRO A 135 -12.77 -1.38 19.16
N PRO A 136 -11.64 -0.71 19.44
CA PRO A 136 -11.62 0.72 19.66
C PRO A 136 -12.17 1.49 18.45
N VAL A 137 -12.94 2.55 18.71
CA VAL A 137 -13.54 3.39 17.69
C VAL A 137 -12.88 4.76 17.63
N PHE A 138 -12.58 5.23 16.43
CA PHE A 138 -11.98 6.53 16.16
C PHE A 138 -12.91 7.37 15.27
N MET A 139 -13.00 8.66 15.56
CA MET A 139 -13.75 9.63 14.76
C MET A 139 -12.80 10.59 14.05
N MET A 140 -12.98 10.74 12.74
CA MET A 140 -12.35 11.80 11.96
C MET A 140 -13.24 13.04 12.02
N ASP A 141 -13.00 13.89 13.03
CA ASP A 141 -13.84 15.07 13.30
C ASP A 141 -13.87 16.08 12.14
N ARG A 142 -12.79 16.14 11.36
CA ARG A 142 -12.62 17.12 10.26
C ARG A 142 -13.09 16.62 8.90
N GLU A 143 -13.51 15.36 8.80
CA GLU A 143 -13.92 14.77 7.52
C GLU A 143 -15.45 14.73 7.40
N GLN A 144 -15.96 15.45 6.40
CA GLN A 144 -17.39 15.60 6.14
C GLN A 144 -17.90 14.63 5.08
N GLY A 145 -17.01 13.95 4.35
CA GLY A 145 -17.39 12.85 3.48
C GLY A 145 -17.96 11.68 4.28
N ILE A 146 -18.86 10.91 3.70
CA ILE A 146 -19.40 9.68 4.31
C ILE A 146 -18.40 8.55 4.08
N ASN A 147 -17.67 8.16 5.13
CA ASN A 147 -16.73 7.05 5.06
C ASN A 147 -16.54 6.35 6.42
N ALA A 148 -16.20 5.07 6.35
CA ALA A 148 -15.80 4.26 7.49
C ALA A 148 -14.80 3.19 7.04
N PHE A 149 -13.88 2.81 7.92
CA PHE A 149 -12.91 1.76 7.66
C PHE A 149 -12.67 0.91 8.90
N ALA A 150 -12.21 -0.32 8.69
CA ALA A 150 -11.71 -1.22 9.71
C ALA A 150 -10.25 -1.55 9.40
N ALA A 151 -9.38 -1.50 10.41
CA ALA A 151 -7.95 -1.75 10.25
C ALA A 151 -7.41 -2.61 11.39
N GLY A 152 -6.53 -3.57 11.06
CA GLY A 152 -5.93 -4.53 12.00
C GLY A 152 -5.46 -5.76 11.24
N TYR A 153 -4.49 -6.50 11.78
CA TYR A 153 -4.04 -7.77 11.18
C TYR A 153 -4.90 -8.96 11.65
N GLN A 154 -5.47 -8.84 12.84
CA GLN A 154 -6.32 -9.81 13.52
C GLN A 154 -7.53 -9.10 14.14
N PRO A 155 -8.56 -9.82 14.59
CA PRO A 155 -9.68 -9.17 15.28
C PRO A 155 -9.28 -8.47 16.58
N GLU A 156 -8.22 -8.94 17.24
CA GLU A 156 -7.74 -8.47 18.55
C GLU A 156 -7.06 -7.09 18.48
N ASP A 157 -6.44 -6.75 17.34
CA ASP A 157 -5.79 -5.45 17.08
C ASP A 157 -6.61 -4.58 16.12
N ALA A 158 -7.86 -4.97 15.86
CA ALA A 158 -8.76 -4.26 14.98
C ALA A 158 -9.25 -2.95 15.60
N VAL A 159 -9.33 -1.90 14.78
CA VAL A 159 -9.98 -0.62 15.10
C VAL A 159 -11.00 -0.26 14.04
N ILE A 160 -12.01 0.50 14.43
CA ILE A 160 -12.99 1.07 13.53
C ILE A 160 -12.79 2.57 13.46
N GLY A 161 -12.65 3.13 12.26
CA GLY A 161 -12.64 4.57 12.06
C GLY A 161 -13.86 5.02 11.28
N VAL A 162 -14.53 6.06 11.75
CA VAL A 162 -15.70 6.68 11.11
C VAL A 162 -15.45 8.17 10.90
N THR A 163 -15.98 8.74 9.82
CA THR A 163 -15.93 10.19 9.61
C THR A 163 -17.11 10.88 10.29
N ARG A 164 -16.94 12.16 10.67
CA ARG A 164 -18.06 12.94 11.24
C ARG A 164 -19.25 12.98 10.28
N GLY A 165 -18.97 13.16 8.98
CA GLY A 165 -19.97 13.12 7.93
C GLY A 165 -20.76 11.80 7.88
N CYS A 166 -20.12 10.66 8.14
CA CYS A 166 -20.80 9.36 8.16
C CYS A 166 -21.86 9.27 9.27
N VAL A 167 -21.60 9.87 10.44
CA VAL A 167 -22.48 9.70 11.61
C VAL A 167 -23.56 10.78 11.68
N GLU A 168 -23.33 11.93 11.07
CA GLU A 168 -24.30 13.02 11.05
C GLU A 168 -25.29 12.92 9.88
N GLN A 169 -24.90 12.25 8.78
CA GLN A 169 -25.71 12.17 7.56
C GLN A 169 -26.47 10.84 7.37
N LEU A 170 -26.20 9.82 8.21
CA LEU A 170 -26.84 8.50 8.19
C LEU A 170 -27.36 8.14 9.58
#